data_AF-A0A286RAF9-F1
#
_entry.id   AF-A0A286RAF9-F1
#
_cell.length_a   1.000
_cell.length_b   1.000
_cell.length_c   1.000
_cell.angle_alpha   90.00
_cell.angle_beta   90.00
_cell.angle_gamma   90.00
#
_symmetry.space_group_name_H-M   'P 1'
#
loop_
_entity.id
_entity.type
_entity.pdbx_description
1 polymer ?
#
loop_
_entity_poly.entity_id
_entity_poly.type
_entity_poly.pdbx_seq_one_letter_code
_entity_poly.pdbx_strand_id
1 'polypeptide(L)'
;MNGVEMVRIPPRPEHRRKNRGFTLVELLTVIVIIGILIALISAATITARARAREAAIYTQIKQLETALMEYKNQFGEFPPDFSGPNRNLDIERHIRRRWPRFRVDPSVINSPTPLYDTLKLRLASEYNIDLDALDARSALVFWLGGLPDIKPGDPFLQPGSVYKPVGFHADEANPVQRGEPRTGSLFEFDPTKIAWTGSPISVMTYVPDTRIVSDSNQPPSVVYFRSERAPDGTRTYATKVNLIPLGCVPYRVSTSENWRNPDSFQLIHPGLDGDYGDPRQPDPTTWPISDNGVNFTKGDYDNITNFATRLENEIK
;
A
#
# COMPACT_ATOMS: atom_id res chain seq x y z
N MET A 1 9.31 99.29 -44.78
CA MET A 1 10.58 98.64 -44.42
C MET A 1 10.25 97.27 -43.84
N ASN A 2 10.92 96.25 -44.40
CA ASN A 2 11.16 94.89 -43.87
C ASN A 2 9.91 94.02 -43.63
N GLY A 3 9.66 92.94 -44.36
CA GLY A 3 10.59 91.88 -44.74
C GLY A 3 10.58 90.82 -43.64
N VAL A 4 9.61 89.90 -43.68
CA VAL A 4 9.63 88.68 -42.86
C VAL A 4 9.82 87.51 -43.81
N GLU A 5 11.08 87.11 -43.96
CA GLU A 5 11.46 85.94 -44.72
C GLU A 5 11.13 84.68 -43.90
N MET A 6 10.18 83.89 -44.38
CA MET A 6 9.72 82.66 -43.72
C MET A 6 10.78 81.57 -43.91
N VAL A 7 11.55 81.27 -42.86
CA VAL A 7 12.51 80.15 -42.84
C VAL A 7 11.74 78.83 -42.89
N ARG A 8 11.84 78.11 -44.01
CA ARG A 8 11.25 76.77 -44.18
C ARG A 8 12.20 75.72 -43.57
N ILE A 9 11.76 75.06 -42.49
CA ILE A 9 12.47 73.94 -41.88
C ILE A 9 12.24 72.69 -42.74
N PRO A 10 13.28 71.93 -43.14
CA PRO A 10 13.10 70.70 -43.91
C PRO A 10 12.48 69.60 -43.04
N PRO A 11 11.58 68.76 -43.60
CA PRO A 11 10.99 67.64 -42.87
C PRO A 11 12.06 66.61 -42.50
N ARG A 12 12.02 66.12 -41.25
CA ARG A 12 12.91 65.04 -40.79
C ARG A 12 12.61 63.74 -41.55
N PRO A 13 13.62 62.95 -41.95
CA PRO A 13 13.40 61.69 -42.64
C PRO A 13 12.73 60.68 -41.70
N GLU A 14 11.50 60.30 -42.04
CA GLU A 14 10.74 59.27 -41.34
C GLU A 14 11.31 57.89 -41.72
N HIS A 15 11.94 57.23 -40.76
CA HIS A 15 12.43 55.86 -40.94
C HIS A 15 11.22 54.92 -41.08
N ARG A 16 10.82 54.63 -42.33
CA ARG A 16 9.83 53.57 -42.61
C ARG A 16 10.37 52.25 -42.11
N ARG A 17 9.89 51.80 -40.94
CA ARG A 17 10.11 50.43 -40.49
C ARG A 17 9.49 49.51 -41.55
N LYS A 18 10.32 48.76 -42.27
CA LYS A 18 9.87 47.72 -43.18
C LYS A 18 9.20 46.64 -42.33
N ASN A 19 7.87 46.67 -42.23
CA ASN A 19 7.10 45.57 -41.71
C ASN A 19 7.27 44.39 -42.70
N ARG A 20 8.18 43.47 -42.39
CA ARG A 20 8.34 42.22 -43.13
C ARG A 20 7.15 41.34 -42.75
N GLY A 21 6.27 41.06 -43.69
CA GLY A 21 5.21 40.06 -43.50
C GLY A 21 5.81 38.66 -43.41
N PHE A 22 5.24 37.81 -42.57
CA PHE A 22 5.62 36.40 -42.46
C PHE A 22 5.33 35.67 -43.77
N THR A 23 6.29 34.89 -44.25
CA THR A 23 6.08 33.99 -45.39
C THR A 23 5.40 32.69 -44.94
N LEU A 24 4.62 32.07 -45.83
CA LEU A 24 3.99 30.77 -45.57
C LEU A 24 5.04 29.70 -45.21
N VAL A 25 6.22 29.78 -45.82
CA VAL A 25 7.35 28.88 -45.56
C VAL A 25 7.90 29.06 -44.13
N GLU A 26 8.06 30.30 -43.66
CA GLU A 26 8.49 30.57 -42.27
C GLU A 26 7.49 30.04 -41.25
N LEU A 27 6.19 30.12 -41.52
CA LEU A 27 5.18 29.56 -40.62
C LEU A 27 5.17 28.02 -40.67
N LEU A 28 5.31 27.44 -41.86
CA LEU A 28 5.30 25.99 -42.06
C LEU A 28 6.48 25.31 -41.37
N THR A 29 7.69 25.87 -41.48
CA THR A 29 8.88 25.31 -40.83
C THR A 29 8.77 25.33 -39.31
N VAL A 30 8.18 26.38 -38.73
CA VAL A 30 7.95 26.49 -37.28
C VAL A 30 7.00 25.39 -36.80
N ILE A 31 5.88 25.18 -37.48
CA ILE A 31 4.92 24.13 -37.11
C ILE A 31 5.56 22.75 -37.25
N VAL A 32 6.37 22.52 -38.29
CA VAL A 32 7.12 21.26 -38.46
C VAL A 32 8.09 21.04 -37.31
N ILE A 33 8.86 22.05 -36.91
CA ILE A 33 9.80 21.95 -35.78
C ILE A 33 9.05 21.68 -34.46
N ILE A 34 7.97 22.41 -34.18
CA ILE A 34 7.15 22.18 -32.97
C ILE A 34 6.57 20.76 -32.98
N GLY A 35 6.08 20.27 -34.12
CA GLY A 35 5.55 18.92 -34.26
C GLY A 35 6.60 17.84 -33.96
N ILE A 36 7.83 18.00 -34.46
CA ILE A 36 8.95 17.09 -34.17
C ILE A 36 9.29 17.11 -32.67
N LEU A 37 9.40 18.30 -32.06
CA LEU A 37 9.71 18.43 -30.65
C LEU A 37 8.65 17.77 -29.76
N ILE A 38 7.36 18.01 -30.02
CA ILE A 38 6.25 17.38 -29.27
C ILE A 38 6.29 15.86 -29.43
N ALA A 39 6.51 15.35 -30.65
CA ALA A 39 6.57 13.91 -30.89
C ALA A 39 7.69 13.22 -30.09
N LEU A 40 8.88 13.82 -30.06
CA LEU A 40 10.02 13.31 -29.27
C LEU A 40 9.74 13.36 -27.77
N ILE A 41 9.14 14.46 -27.28
CA ILE A 41 8.80 14.62 -25.86
C ILE A 41 7.73 13.59 -25.46
N SER A 42 6.70 13.39 -26.27
CA SER A 42 5.57 12.50 -25.95
C SER A 42 6.03 11.07 -25.64
N ALA A 43 6.89 10.48 -26.48
CA ALA A 43 7.39 9.13 -26.25
C ALA A 43 8.24 9.03 -24.96
N ALA A 44 9.08 10.03 -24.68
CA ALA A 44 9.90 10.05 -23.48
C ALA A 44 9.07 10.19 -22.18
N THR A 45 7.95 10.92 -22.21
CA THR A 45 7.10 11.11 -21.02
C THR A 45 6.41 9.82 -20.55
N ILE A 46 6.10 8.88 -21.44
CA ILE A 46 5.44 7.61 -21.08
C ILE A 46 6.41 6.75 -20.24
N THR A 47 7.64 6.56 -20.71
CA THR A 47 8.68 5.82 -19.99
C THR A 47 9.02 6.48 -18.65
N ALA A 48 9.07 7.82 -18.60
CA ALA A 48 9.32 8.55 -17.37
C ALA A 48 8.22 8.34 -16.32
N ARG A 49 6.95 8.29 -16.74
CA ARG A 49 5.82 8.03 -15.85
C ARG A 49 5.83 6.60 -15.29
N ALA A 50 6.16 5.60 -16.12
CA ALA A 50 6.30 4.22 -15.64
C ALA A 50 7.39 4.10 -14.57
N ARG A 51 8.58 4.65 -14.83
CA ARG A 51 9.69 4.68 -13.85
C ARG A 51 9.34 5.46 -12.58
N ALA A 52 8.59 6.55 -12.69
CA ALA A 52 8.13 7.31 -11.52
C ALA A 52 7.16 6.50 -10.65
N ARG A 53 6.27 5.72 -11.26
CA ARG A 53 5.37 4.79 -10.54
C ARG A 53 6.16 3.67 -9.86
N GLU A 54 7.10 3.05 -10.56
CA GLU A 54 7.99 2.04 -9.95
C GLU A 54 8.75 2.61 -8.76
N ALA A 55 9.35 3.80 -8.91
CA ALA A 55 10.05 4.47 -7.81
C ALA A 55 9.13 4.76 -6.62
N ALA A 56 7.88 5.14 -6.88
CA ALA A 56 6.88 5.33 -5.82
C ALA A 56 6.55 4.01 -5.10
N ILE A 57 6.40 2.90 -5.83
CA ILE A 57 6.18 1.57 -5.27
C ILE A 57 7.35 1.16 -4.37
N TYR A 58 8.59 1.28 -4.85
CA TYR A 58 9.78 0.99 -4.05
C TYR A 58 9.84 1.84 -2.78
N THR A 59 9.53 3.13 -2.90
CA THR A 59 9.52 4.04 -1.77
C THR A 59 8.48 3.61 -0.74
N GLN A 60 7.27 3.27 -1.19
CA GLN A 60 6.21 2.78 -0.32
C GLN A 60 6.61 1.50 0.42
N ILE A 61 7.16 0.50 -0.28
CA ILE A 61 7.63 -0.74 0.34
C ILE A 61 8.70 -0.44 1.39
N LYS A 62 9.67 0.44 1.09
CA LYS A 62 10.74 0.79 2.03
C LYS A 62 10.24 1.58 3.24
N GLN A 63 9.23 2.42 3.09
CA GLN A 63 8.61 3.11 4.23
C GLN A 63 7.84 2.12 5.12
N LEU A 64 7.11 1.16 4.54
CA LEU A 64 6.44 0.09 5.29
C LEU A 64 7.43 -0.83 6.00
N GLU A 65 8.53 -1.20 5.33
CA GLU A 65 9.63 -1.98 5.91
C GLU A 65 10.22 -1.27 7.13
N THR A 66 10.45 0.05 7.02
CA THR A 66 10.93 0.89 8.12
C THR A 66 9.94 0.91 9.29
N ALA A 67 8.64 1.08 9.01
CA ALA A 67 7.60 1.07 10.02
C ALA A 67 7.46 -0.30 10.72
N LEU A 68 7.62 -1.41 10.01
CA LEU A 68 7.64 -2.76 10.60
C LEU A 68 8.88 -2.99 11.47
N MET A 69 10.04 -2.47 11.07
CA MET A 69 11.24 -2.52 11.89
C MET A 69 11.07 -1.71 13.17
N GLU A 70 10.47 -0.52 13.09
CA GLU A 70 10.15 0.30 14.26
C GLU A 70 9.14 -0.41 15.17
N TYR A 71 8.10 -1.03 14.58
CA TYR A 71 7.16 -1.86 15.31
C TYR A 71 7.87 -2.97 16.11
N LYS A 72 8.77 -3.70 15.46
CA LYS A 72 9.56 -4.76 16.12
C LYS A 72 10.45 -4.19 17.22
N ASN A 73 11.05 -3.01 17.03
CA ASN A 73 11.87 -2.37 18.05
C ASN A 73 11.04 -2.02 19.29
N GLN A 74 9.80 -1.55 19.10
CA GLN A 74 8.89 -1.19 20.19
C GLN A 74 8.31 -2.40 20.93
N PHE A 75 7.91 -3.45 20.20
CA PHE A 75 7.14 -4.57 20.77
C PHE A 75 7.90 -5.91 20.81
N GLY A 76 9.15 -5.93 20.34
CA GLY A 76 10.05 -7.10 20.35
C GLY A 76 9.79 -8.14 19.25
N GLU A 77 8.71 -8.00 18.49
CA GLU A 77 8.39 -8.90 17.37
C GLU A 77 7.62 -8.18 16.27
N PHE A 78 7.63 -8.75 15.06
CA PHE A 78 6.79 -8.29 13.98
C PHE A 78 5.31 -8.60 14.26
N PRO A 79 4.37 -7.75 13.81
CA PRO A 79 2.95 -7.96 14.07
C PRO A 79 2.44 -9.23 13.38
N PRO A 80 1.46 -9.93 13.97
CA PRO A 80 0.81 -11.07 13.32
C PRO A 80 0.05 -10.60 12.08
N ASP A 81 0.04 -11.42 11.02
CA ASP A 81 -0.61 -11.09 9.75
C ASP A 81 -2.07 -11.57 9.68
N PHE A 82 -2.65 -12.02 10.80
CA PHE A 82 -4.00 -12.61 10.88
C PHE A 82 -4.21 -13.87 10.04
N SER A 83 -3.14 -14.46 9.52
CA SER A 83 -3.20 -15.67 8.72
C SER A 83 -2.55 -16.85 9.43
N GLY A 84 -2.72 -18.05 8.88
CA GLY A 84 -2.13 -19.27 9.42
C GLY A 84 -3.04 -20.10 10.33
N PRO A 85 -2.69 -21.38 10.53
CA PRO A 85 -3.53 -22.35 11.25
C PRO A 85 -3.62 -22.05 12.76
N ASN A 86 -2.64 -21.33 13.32
CA ASN A 86 -2.56 -21.01 14.74
C ASN A 86 -2.81 -19.52 15.04
N ARG A 87 -3.42 -18.78 14.10
CA ARG A 87 -3.54 -17.31 14.16
C ARG A 87 -4.06 -16.80 15.51
N ASN A 88 -5.06 -17.44 16.12
CA ASN A 88 -5.65 -16.99 17.39
C ASN A 88 -4.63 -17.03 18.53
N LEU A 89 -3.83 -18.11 18.60
CA LEU A 89 -2.76 -18.26 19.60
C LEU A 89 -1.62 -17.28 19.34
N ASP A 90 -1.30 -17.00 18.08
CA ASP A 90 -0.26 -16.06 17.70
C ASP A 90 -0.65 -14.62 18.07
N ILE A 91 -1.89 -14.24 17.80
CA ILE A 91 -2.46 -12.95 18.20
C ILE A 91 -2.57 -12.84 19.72
N GLU A 92 -3.04 -13.90 20.40
CA GLU A 92 -3.08 -13.98 21.88
C GLU A 92 -1.70 -13.70 22.49
N ARG A 93 -0.65 -14.36 21.99
CA ARG A 93 0.74 -14.13 22.43
C ARG A 93 1.20 -12.71 22.12
N HIS A 94 0.83 -12.19 20.96
CA HIS A 94 1.18 -10.84 20.55
C HIS A 94 0.53 -9.77 21.43
N ILE A 95 -0.76 -9.90 21.73
CA ILE A 95 -1.51 -9.00 22.62
C ILE A 95 -0.83 -8.93 24.00
N ARG A 96 -0.36 -10.05 24.55
CA ARG A 96 0.34 -10.07 25.85
C ARG A 96 1.62 -9.25 25.84
N ARG A 97 2.32 -9.19 24.71
CA ARG A 97 3.54 -8.38 24.55
C ARG A 97 3.21 -6.91 24.34
N ARG A 98 2.27 -6.61 23.44
CA ARG A 98 1.90 -5.24 23.07
C ARG A 98 1.14 -4.51 24.19
N TRP A 99 0.22 -5.21 24.85
CA TRP A 99 -0.65 -4.66 25.89
C TRP A 99 -0.65 -5.57 27.13
N PRO A 100 0.41 -5.52 27.96
CA PRO A 100 0.54 -6.39 29.13
C PRO A 100 -0.59 -6.26 30.17
N ARG A 101 -1.29 -5.11 30.17
CA ARG A 101 -2.40 -4.82 31.10
C ARG A 101 -3.78 -5.09 30.50
N PHE A 102 -3.87 -5.64 29.29
CA PHE A 102 -5.14 -5.83 28.60
C PHE A 102 -6.12 -6.68 29.41
N ARG A 103 -7.31 -6.12 29.67
CA ARG A 103 -8.31 -6.75 30.54
C ARG A 103 -9.13 -7.76 29.77
N VAL A 104 -9.10 -9.02 30.21
CA VAL A 104 -9.97 -10.09 29.70
C VAL A 104 -11.42 -9.80 30.04
N ASP A 105 -12.32 -10.00 29.08
CA ASP A 105 -13.76 -9.96 29.30
C ASP A 105 -14.21 -11.20 30.11
N PRO A 106 -14.96 -11.03 31.21
CA PRO A 106 -15.40 -12.16 32.04
C PRO A 106 -16.17 -13.24 31.28
N SER A 107 -16.86 -12.89 30.21
CA SER A 107 -17.66 -13.83 29.40
C SER A 107 -16.82 -14.86 28.64
N VAL A 108 -15.54 -14.57 28.38
CA VAL A 108 -14.63 -15.43 27.59
C VAL A 108 -13.44 -15.94 28.40
N ILE A 109 -13.44 -15.76 29.72
CA ILE A 109 -12.32 -16.12 30.59
C ILE A 109 -11.94 -17.61 30.51
N ASN A 110 -12.90 -18.48 30.20
CA ASN A 110 -12.70 -19.92 30.06
C ASN A 110 -12.37 -20.35 28.61
N SER A 111 -12.24 -19.40 27.68
CA SER A 111 -11.85 -19.70 26.31
C SER A 111 -10.38 -20.15 26.23
N PRO A 112 -9.99 -21.01 25.26
CA PRO A 112 -8.59 -21.31 24.97
C PRO A 112 -7.74 -20.07 24.64
N THR A 113 -8.34 -19.02 24.08
CA THR A 113 -7.67 -17.76 23.71
C THR A 113 -8.45 -16.54 24.23
N PRO A 114 -8.45 -16.30 25.55
CA PRO A 114 -9.32 -15.32 26.17
C PRO A 114 -8.99 -13.87 25.78
N LEU A 115 -7.72 -13.54 25.50
CA LEU A 115 -7.35 -12.18 25.07
C LEU A 115 -7.75 -11.95 23.61
N TYR A 116 -7.56 -12.96 22.75
CA TYR A 116 -8.05 -12.91 21.37
C TYR A 116 -9.56 -12.68 21.32
N ASP A 117 -10.34 -13.48 22.05
CA ASP A 117 -11.79 -13.37 22.05
C ASP A 117 -12.27 -12.06 22.67
N THR A 118 -11.57 -11.56 23.70
CA THR A 118 -11.86 -10.24 24.25
C THR A 118 -11.62 -9.14 23.22
N LEU A 119 -10.52 -9.20 22.48
CA LEU A 119 -10.22 -8.24 21.41
C LEU A 119 -11.29 -8.31 20.32
N LYS A 120 -11.69 -9.51 19.90
CA LYS A 120 -12.76 -9.74 18.93
C LYS A 120 -14.08 -9.11 19.38
N LEU A 121 -14.52 -9.38 20.61
CA LEU A 121 -15.76 -8.84 21.16
C LEU A 121 -15.74 -7.31 21.22
N ARG A 122 -14.62 -6.72 21.65
CA ARG A 122 -14.48 -5.27 21.75
C ARG A 122 -14.41 -4.60 20.38
N LEU A 123 -13.70 -5.16 19.41
CA LEU A 123 -13.67 -4.63 18.05
C LEU A 123 -15.06 -4.66 17.38
N ALA A 124 -15.80 -5.75 17.59
CA ALA A 124 -17.17 -5.88 17.10
C ALA A 124 -18.10 -4.84 17.76
N SER A 125 -18.02 -4.67 19.08
CA SER A 125 -18.90 -3.77 19.83
C SER A 125 -18.52 -2.29 19.73
N GLU A 126 -17.24 -1.96 19.50
CA GLU A 126 -16.75 -0.58 19.43
C GLU A 126 -16.65 -0.07 17.98
N TYR A 127 -16.38 -0.91 16.99
CA TYR A 127 -16.18 -0.46 15.61
C TYR A 127 -16.96 -1.25 14.56
N ASN A 128 -17.72 -2.28 14.98
CA ASN A 128 -18.34 -3.22 14.06
C ASN A 128 -17.30 -3.89 13.13
N ILE A 129 -16.11 -4.16 13.68
CA ILE A 129 -15.01 -4.86 13.01
C ILE A 129 -15.04 -6.33 13.41
N ASP A 130 -15.16 -7.23 12.43
CA ASP A 130 -14.96 -8.66 12.63
C ASP A 130 -13.47 -9.03 12.55
N LEU A 131 -12.87 -9.38 13.70
CA LEU A 131 -11.47 -9.78 13.78
C LEU A 131 -11.17 -11.07 13.00
N ASP A 132 -12.15 -11.98 12.86
CA ASP A 132 -11.94 -13.25 12.16
C ASP A 132 -11.85 -13.09 10.63
N ALA A 133 -12.39 -11.97 10.12
CA ALA A 133 -12.35 -11.58 8.72
C ALA A 133 -11.03 -10.90 8.31
N LEU A 134 -10.22 -10.46 9.28
CA LEU A 134 -8.90 -9.89 8.98
C LEU A 134 -7.94 -10.96 8.49
N ASP A 135 -7.09 -10.56 7.56
CA ASP A 135 -6.08 -11.39 6.92
C ASP A 135 -4.78 -10.58 6.67
N ALA A 136 -3.83 -11.20 5.95
CA ALA A 136 -2.54 -10.62 5.60
C ALA A 136 -2.64 -9.26 4.87
N ARG A 137 -3.77 -9.00 4.20
CA ARG A 137 -4.03 -7.77 3.45
C ARG A 137 -4.49 -6.62 4.37
N SER A 138 -5.08 -6.96 5.51
CA SER A 138 -5.54 -6.02 6.54
C SER A 138 -4.50 -5.72 7.62
N ALA A 139 -3.53 -6.62 7.80
CA ALA A 139 -2.57 -6.59 8.90
C ALA A 139 -1.81 -5.26 9.03
N LEU A 140 -1.31 -4.72 7.93
CA LEU A 140 -0.54 -3.46 7.95
C LEU A 140 -1.40 -2.28 8.40
N VAL A 141 -2.61 -2.15 7.85
CA VAL A 141 -3.54 -1.08 8.19
C VAL A 141 -3.91 -1.17 9.67
N PHE A 142 -4.22 -2.37 10.15
CA PHE A 142 -4.59 -2.57 11.55
C PHE A 142 -3.43 -2.30 12.52
N TRP A 143 -2.25 -2.88 12.32
CA TRP A 143 -1.17 -2.81 13.30
C TRP A 143 -0.33 -1.53 13.23
N LEU A 144 -0.07 -1.03 12.02
CA LEU A 144 0.73 0.19 11.82
C LEU A 144 -0.14 1.44 11.81
N GLY A 145 -1.37 1.33 11.30
CA GLY A 145 -2.33 2.43 11.25
C GLY A 145 -3.18 2.51 12.52
N GLY A 146 -3.75 1.40 12.97
CA GLY A 146 -4.64 1.35 14.13
C GLY A 146 -6.11 1.52 13.77
N LEU A 147 -6.86 2.05 14.72
CA LEU A 147 -8.32 2.16 14.70
C LEU A 147 -8.75 3.57 14.29
N PRO A 148 -9.97 3.76 13.77
CA PRO A 148 -10.45 5.06 13.35
C PRO A 148 -10.84 5.92 14.56
N ASP A 149 -10.78 7.25 14.38
CA ASP A 149 -11.23 8.19 15.39
C ASP A 149 -12.77 8.25 15.41
N ILE A 150 -13.36 7.34 16.19
CA ILE A 150 -14.78 7.35 16.52
C ILE A 150 -14.90 7.74 17.99
N LYS A 151 -15.69 8.77 18.31
CA LYS A 151 -15.91 9.17 19.69
C LYS A 151 -17.01 8.32 20.33
N PRO A 152 -17.01 8.19 21.67
CA PRO A 152 -18.13 7.59 22.37
C PRO A 152 -19.45 8.28 22.00
N GLY A 153 -20.45 7.51 21.56
CA GLY A 153 -21.75 8.02 21.10
C GLY A 153 -21.86 8.28 19.60
N ASP A 154 -20.74 8.37 18.87
CA ASP A 154 -20.78 8.44 17.40
C ASP A 154 -21.29 7.11 16.81
N PRO A 155 -22.00 7.15 15.67
CA PRO A 155 -22.37 5.92 14.97
C PRO A 155 -21.13 5.14 14.54
N PHE A 156 -21.26 3.82 14.42
CA PHE A 156 -20.23 2.99 13.78
C PHE A 156 -19.96 3.47 12.34
N LEU A 157 -18.77 3.15 11.81
CA LEU A 157 -18.52 3.31 10.38
C LEU A 157 -19.54 2.48 9.59
N GLN A 158 -20.26 3.15 8.70
CA GLN A 158 -21.17 2.48 7.78
C GLN A 158 -20.36 1.83 6.65
N PRO A 159 -20.84 0.75 6.03
CA PRO A 159 -20.22 0.20 4.82
C PRO A 159 -19.98 1.30 3.77
N GLY A 160 -18.79 1.33 3.17
CA GLY A 160 -18.38 2.38 2.22
C GLY A 160 -17.91 3.69 2.85
N SER A 161 -17.90 3.81 4.18
CA SER A 161 -17.25 4.95 4.85
C SER A 161 -15.74 4.91 4.66
N VAL A 162 -15.12 6.10 4.63
CA VAL A 162 -13.65 6.22 4.60
C VAL A 162 -13.09 5.80 5.95
N TYR A 163 -12.25 4.76 5.95
CA TYR A 163 -11.53 4.31 7.14
C TYR A 163 -10.25 5.14 7.30
N LYS A 164 -10.17 5.96 8.35
CA LYS A 164 -8.99 6.77 8.66
C LYS A 164 -8.33 6.31 9.97
N PRO A 165 -7.23 5.56 9.92
CA PRO A 165 -6.56 5.06 11.12
C PRO A 165 -5.84 6.18 11.89
N VAL A 166 -5.96 6.19 13.21
CA VAL A 166 -5.32 7.17 14.12
C VAL A 166 -4.56 6.53 15.29
N GLY A 167 -4.23 5.24 15.18
CA GLY A 167 -3.60 4.46 16.24
C GLY A 167 -4.60 3.76 17.17
N PHE A 168 -4.09 3.27 18.29
CA PHE A 168 -4.88 2.62 19.33
C PHE A 168 -5.09 3.59 20.50
N HIS A 169 -6.02 3.29 21.41
CA HIS A 169 -6.13 4.04 22.66
C HIS A 169 -4.86 3.86 23.50
N ALA A 170 -4.38 4.93 24.13
CA ALA A 170 -3.18 4.93 24.97
C ALA A 170 -3.36 4.20 26.32
N ASP A 171 -4.55 3.69 26.60
CA ASP A 171 -4.83 2.88 27.79
C ASP A 171 -4.63 1.42 27.41
N GLU A 172 -3.50 0.85 27.81
CA GLU A 172 -3.17 -0.55 27.54
C GLU A 172 -4.19 -1.55 28.12
N ALA A 173 -4.95 -1.14 29.15
CA ALA A 173 -6.00 -1.99 29.70
C ALA A 173 -7.22 -2.10 28.78
N ASN A 174 -7.44 -1.06 27.95
CA ASN A 174 -8.56 -0.93 27.02
C ASN A 174 -8.10 -0.29 25.68
N PRO A 175 -7.17 -0.92 24.96
CA PRO A 175 -6.47 -0.31 23.84
C PRO A 175 -7.34 -0.08 22.61
N VAL A 176 -8.51 -0.72 22.55
CA VAL A 176 -9.48 -0.57 21.47
C VAL A 176 -10.69 0.27 21.88
N GLN A 177 -10.73 0.88 23.07
CA GLN A 177 -11.85 1.77 23.37
C GLN A 177 -11.84 3.01 22.46
N ARG A 178 -13.01 3.62 22.31
CA ARG A 178 -13.21 4.84 21.52
C ARG A 178 -12.67 6.09 22.21
N GLY A 179 -12.38 7.10 21.40
CA GLY A 179 -11.91 8.41 21.86
C GLY A 179 -10.42 8.49 22.21
N GLU A 180 -10.08 9.59 22.89
CA GLU A 180 -8.71 10.00 23.23
C GLU A 180 -8.36 9.66 24.69
N PRO A 181 -7.07 9.56 25.06
CA PRO A 181 -5.88 9.76 24.22
C PRO A 181 -5.52 8.54 23.35
N ARG A 182 -4.98 8.79 22.14
CA ARG A 182 -4.44 7.77 21.22
C ARG A 182 -2.91 7.68 21.24
N THR A 183 -2.36 6.51 20.91
CA THR A 183 -0.92 6.28 20.75
C THR A 183 -0.35 6.90 19.47
N GLY A 184 -1.21 7.30 18.53
CA GLY A 184 -0.83 7.66 17.16
C GLY A 184 -0.55 6.43 16.28
N SER A 185 -0.50 6.67 14.97
CA SER A 185 -0.16 5.67 13.95
C SER A 185 1.36 5.57 13.78
N LEU A 186 1.88 4.35 13.61
CA LEU A 186 3.29 4.11 13.24
C LEU A 186 3.54 4.33 11.75
N PHE A 187 2.49 4.25 10.95
CA PHE A 187 2.51 4.55 9.53
C PHE A 187 1.24 5.31 9.15
N GLU A 188 1.40 6.44 8.44
CA GLU A 188 0.28 7.22 7.93
C GLU A 188 -0.19 6.65 6.59
N PHE A 189 -1.28 5.89 6.62
CA PHE A 189 -1.94 5.43 5.40
C PHE A 189 -2.81 6.53 4.80
N ASP A 190 -2.78 6.64 3.48
CA ASP A 190 -3.73 7.48 2.74
C ASP A 190 -5.15 6.87 2.89
N PRO A 191 -6.08 7.56 3.57
CA PRO A 191 -7.41 7.02 3.83
C PRO A 191 -8.23 6.84 2.55
N THR A 192 -7.90 7.55 1.46
CA THR A 192 -8.54 7.35 0.15
C THR A 192 -8.15 6.02 -0.50
N LYS A 193 -7.06 5.41 -0.02
CA LYS A 193 -6.50 4.15 -0.47
C LYS A 193 -6.79 3.01 0.50
N ILE A 194 -7.75 3.18 1.41
CA ILE A 194 -8.22 2.10 2.28
C ILE A 194 -9.60 1.68 1.81
N ALA A 195 -9.70 0.47 1.28
CA ALA A 195 -10.97 -0.16 0.98
C ALA A 195 -11.54 -0.77 2.27
N TRP A 196 -12.73 -0.31 2.65
CA TRP A 196 -13.46 -0.78 3.83
C TRP A 196 -14.83 -1.33 3.44
N THR A 197 -15.06 -2.60 3.73
CA THR A 197 -16.31 -3.30 3.35
C THR A 197 -17.39 -3.32 4.44
N GLY A 198 -17.04 -3.04 5.70
CA GLY A 198 -18.01 -3.06 6.80
C GLY A 198 -18.48 -4.47 7.21
N SER A 199 -19.38 -4.55 8.18
CA SER A 199 -19.95 -5.81 8.69
C SER A 199 -20.97 -6.44 7.70
N PRO A 200 -21.09 -7.78 7.61
CA PRO A 200 -20.53 -8.80 8.51
C PRO A 200 -19.08 -9.20 8.22
N ILE A 201 -18.50 -8.77 7.09
CA ILE A 201 -17.13 -9.15 6.69
C ILE A 201 -16.29 -7.88 6.60
N SER A 202 -15.67 -7.54 7.72
CA SER A 202 -14.85 -6.33 7.85
C SER A 202 -13.45 -6.55 7.32
N VAL A 203 -13.18 -6.09 6.09
CA VAL A 203 -11.83 -6.10 5.53
C VAL A 203 -11.38 -4.65 5.34
N MET A 204 -10.14 -4.36 5.76
CA MET A 204 -9.50 -3.04 5.61
C MET A 204 -8.22 -3.19 4.80
N THR A 205 -8.35 -3.11 3.48
CA THR A 205 -7.22 -3.36 2.57
C THR A 205 -6.65 -2.06 2.05
N TYR A 206 -5.32 -1.92 2.03
CA TYR A 206 -4.66 -0.81 1.35
C TYR A 206 -4.62 -1.08 -0.16
N VAL A 207 -5.24 -0.24 -1.00
CA VAL A 207 -5.51 -0.48 -2.43
C VAL A 207 -4.70 0.44 -3.36
N PRO A 208 -4.30 -0.04 -4.56
CA PRO A 208 -3.45 0.71 -5.49
C PRO A 208 -4.14 1.93 -6.11
N ASP A 209 -3.33 2.88 -6.58
CA ASP A 209 -3.72 4.22 -7.08
C ASP A 209 -4.59 4.20 -8.36
N THR A 210 -4.66 3.05 -9.05
CA THR A 210 -5.15 2.96 -10.43
C THR A 210 -6.58 2.44 -10.57
N ARG A 211 -7.27 2.06 -9.49
CA ARG A 211 -8.65 1.55 -9.56
C ARG A 211 -9.56 2.17 -8.51
N ILE A 212 -10.70 2.70 -8.96
CA ILE A 212 -11.82 3.09 -8.10
C ILE A 212 -12.38 1.80 -7.50
N VAL A 213 -12.31 1.64 -6.17
CA VAL A 213 -12.67 0.39 -5.50
C VAL A 213 -14.12 0.42 -5.04
N SER A 214 -14.92 -0.51 -5.57
CA SER A 214 -16.25 -0.83 -5.06
C SER A 214 -16.37 -2.29 -4.56
N ASP A 215 -15.27 -3.05 -4.51
CA ASP A 215 -15.28 -4.47 -4.14
C ASP A 215 -14.01 -4.91 -3.38
N SER A 216 -14.21 -5.69 -2.31
CA SER A 216 -13.23 -6.50 -1.57
C SER A 216 -12.32 -7.41 -2.42
N ASN A 217 -12.66 -7.64 -3.69
CA ASN A 217 -11.87 -8.47 -4.60
C ASN A 217 -10.70 -7.73 -5.28
N GLN A 218 -10.51 -6.44 -5.03
CA GLN A 218 -9.35 -5.72 -5.56
C GLN A 218 -8.06 -6.19 -4.87
N PRO A 219 -6.98 -6.43 -5.62
CA PRO A 219 -5.69 -6.77 -5.03
C PRO A 219 -5.17 -5.58 -4.20
N PRO A 220 -4.64 -5.83 -2.98
CA PRO A 220 -3.96 -4.80 -2.20
C PRO A 220 -2.79 -4.17 -2.94
N SER A 221 -2.38 -2.97 -2.55
CA SER A 221 -1.09 -2.42 -2.98
C SER A 221 0.06 -3.23 -2.40
N VAL A 222 -0.01 -3.67 -1.14
CA VAL A 222 1.06 -4.45 -0.53
C VAL A 222 0.45 -5.50 0.39
N VAL A 223 0.80 -6.78 0.19
CA VAL A 223 0.51 -7.85 1.14
C VAL A 223 1.71 -8.05 2.06
N TYR A 224 1.42 -8.23 3.34
CA TYR A 224 2.40 -8.52 4.37
C TYR A 224 2.24 -9.96 4.84
N PHE A 225 3.33 -10.72 4.73
CA PHE A 225 3.41 -12.08 5.26
C PHE A 225 4.42 -12.10 6.39
N ARG A 226 3.98 -12.54 7.57
CA ARG A 226 4.82 -12.73 8.75
C ARG A 226 5.21 -14.19 8.86
N SER A 227 6.50 -14.48 9.08
CA SER A 227 6.88 -15.88 9.25
C SER A 227 6.46 -16.42 10.61
N GLU A 228 5.83 -17.59 10.57
CA GLU A 228 5.40 -18.34 11.74
C GLU A 228 6.32 -19.52 12.00
N ARG A 229 6.33 -20.01 13.24
CA ARG A 229 7.03 -21.24 13.59
C ARG A 229 6.04 -22.40 13.55
N ALA A 230 6.25 -23.33 12.62
CA ALA A 230 5.47 -24.56 12.52
C ALA A 230 5.72 -25.48 13.74
N PRO A 231 4.83 -26.47 13.99
CA PRO A 231 4.97 -27.39 15.12
C PRO A 231 6.28 -28.19 15.13
N ASP A 232 6.83 -28.48 13.95
CA ASP A 232 8.12 -29.16 13.76
C ASP A 232 9.34 -28.24 14.02
N GLY A 233 9.09 -26.98 14.36
CA GLY A 233 10.11 -25.97 14.65
C GLY A 233 10.61 -25.22 13.43
N THR A 234 10.20 -25.61 12.21
CA THR A 234 10.55 -24.91 10.96
C THR A 234 9.83 -23.56 10.87
N ARG A 235 10.40 -22.67 10.06
CA ARG A 235 9.79 -21.37 9.75
C ARG A 235 8.98 -21.48 8.46
N THR A 236 7.74 -21.01 8.51
CA THR A 236 6.83 -21.08 7.38
C THR A 236 6.09 -19.76 7.18
N TYR A 237 5.42 -19.63 6.05
CA TYR A 237 4.47 -18.55 5.77
C TYR A 237 3.10 -19.14 5.49
N ALA A 238 2.08 -18.52 6.06
CA ALA A 238 0.71 -18.87 5.77
C ALA A 238 0.31 -18.37 4.38
N THR A 239 -0.44 -19.20 3.65
CA THR A 239 -0.82 -18.93 2.26
C THR A 239 -2.32 -18.95 2.04
N LYS A 240 -3.07 -19.30 3.09
CA LYS A 240 -4.52 -19.40 3.10
C LYS A 240 -5.03 -18.89 4.44
N VAL A 241 -6.22 -18.31 4.41
CA VAL A 241 -7.03 -18.01 5.59
C VAL A 241 -8.34 -18.75 5.43
N ASN A 242 -8.71 -19.60 6.39
CA ASN A 242 -9.94 -20.39 6.33
C ASN A 242 -10.12 -21.14 4.99
N LEU A 243 -9.01 -21.70 4.45
CA LEU A 243 -8.94 -22.37 3.13
C LEU A 243 -9.13 -21.47 1.90
N ILE A 244 -9.36 -20.17 2.09
CA ILE A 244 -9.45 -19.18 1.01
C ILE A 244 -8.03 -18.69 0.66
N PRO A 245 -7.59 -18.79 -0.60
CA PRO A 245 -6.33 -18.21 -1.05
C PRO A 245 -6.29 -16.69 -0.84
N LEU A 246 -5.15 -16.17 -0.40
CA LEU A 246 -4.97 -14.74 -0.12
C LEU A 246 -4.87 -13.86 -1.38
N GLY A 247 -4.96 -14.46 -2.57
CA GLY A 247 -4.77 -13.76 -3.86
C GLY A 247 -3.31 -13.40 -4.16
N CYS A 248 -2.39 -13.67 -3.23
CA CYS A 248 -0.96 -13.44 -3.30
C CYS A 248 -0.26 -14.57 -2.53
N VAL A 249 0.96 -14.92 -2.94
CA VAL A 249 1.69 -16.06 -2.39
C VAL A 249 3.13 -15.62 -2.01
N PRO A 250 3.63 -15.98 -0.82
CA PRO A 250 4.99 -15.64 -0.41
C PRO A 250 6.04 -16.38 -1.25
N TYR A 251 7.17 -15.71 -1.50
CA TYR A 251 8.25 -16.20 -2.35
C TYR A 251 9.06 -17.31 -1.67
N ARG A 252 9.55 -18.22 -2.51
CA ARG A 252 10.44 -19.32 -2.13
C ARG A 252 11.81 -19.18 -2.81
N VAL A 253 12.79 -19.87 -2.25
CA VAL A 253 14.17 -19.93 -2.79
C VAL A 253 14.30 -21.00 -3.88
N SER A 254 13.48 -22.06 -3.80
CA SER A 254 13.49 -23.18 -4.76
C SER A 254 12.13 -23.91 -4.78
N THR A 255 12.01 -24.96 -5.59
CA THR A 255 10.84 -25.86 -5.62
C THR A 255 10.72 -26.71 -4.34
N SER A 256 11.80 -26.87 -3.57
CA SER A 256 11.75 -27.34 -2.19
C SER A 256 11.18 -26.25 -1.27
N GLU A 257 10.52 -26.62 -0.18
CA GLU A 257 9.73 -25.75 0.73
C GLU A 257 10.54 -24.66 1.49
N ASN A 258 11.72 -24.28 1.00
CA ASN A 258 12.54 -23.23 1.58
C ASN A 258 11.96 -21.86 1.20
N TRP A 259 11.32 -21.22 2.17
CA TRP A 259 10.81 -19.87 2.04
C TRP A 259 11.92 -18.83 1.92
N ARG A 260 11.66 -17.75 1.18
CA ARG A 260 12.57 -16.60 1.16
C ARG A 260 12.46 -15.84 2.48
N ASN A 261 13.60 -15.48 3.06
CA ASN A 261 13.68 -14.75 4.32
C ASN A 261 12.79 -15.34 5.44
N PRO A 262 12.93 -16.63 5.80
CA PRO A 262 12.02 -17.32 6.71
C PRO A 262 12.07 -16.81 8.16
N ASP A 263 13.06 -16.00 8.54
CA ASP A 263 13.20 -15.54 9.93
C ASP A 263 12.56 -14.16 10.21
N SER A 264 11.87 -13.56 9.24
CA SER A 264 11.20 -12.27 9.44
C SER A 264 9.87 -12.14 8.70
N PHE A 265 9.83 -11.40 7.61
CA PHE A 265 8.62 -11.09 6.85
C PHE A 265 8.91 -10.86 5.36
N GLN A 266 7.85 -10.93 4.56
CA GLN A 266 7.85 -10.53 3.16
C GLN A 266 6.79 -9.44 2.91
N LEU A 267 7.14 -8.44 2.10
CA LEU A 267 6.19 -7.49 1.53
C LEU A 267 6.15 -7.72 0.02
N ILE A 268 4.94 -7.79 -0.54
CA ILE A 268 4.74 -8.05 -1.98
C ILE A 268 3.75 -7.04 -2.54
N HIS A 269 4.19 -6.30 -3.56
CA HIS A 269 3.37 -5.34 -4.32
C HIS A 269 3.02 -5.91 -5.70
N PRO A 270 1.79 -5.69 -6.22
CA PRO A 270 1.33 -6.24 -7.51
C PRO A 270 1.86 -5.43 -8.71
N GLY A 271 3.10 -4.94 -8.62
CA GLY A 271 3.73 -4.21 -9.72
C GLY A 271 2.97 -3.00 -10.27
N LEU A 272 3.10 -2.79 -11.57
CA LEU A 272 2.51 -1.66 -12.30
C LEU A 272 1.13 -2.01 -12.86
N ASP A 273 0.85 -3.28 -13.10
CA ASP A 273 -0.42 -3.75 -13.61
C ASP A 273 -1.51 -3.84 -12.52
N GLY A 274 -1.09 -3.87 -11.25
CA GLY A 274 -1.98 -3.96 -10.11
C GLY A 274 -2.65 -5.32 -10.04
N ASP A 275 -2.00 -6.38 -10.50
CA ASP A 275 -2.40 -7.77 -10.36
C ASP A 275 -1.25 -8.57 -9.70
N TYR A 276 -1.59 -9.57 -8.90
CA TYR A 276 -0.59 -10.45 -8.29
C TYR A 276 -0.31 -11.70 -9.12
N GLY A 277 -1.01 -11.91 -10.25
CA GLY A 277 -1.00 -13.14 -11.03
C GLY A 277 -2.11 -14.13 -10.63
N ASP A 278 -2.32 -15.21 -11.39
CA ASP A 278 -3.45 -16.15 -11.17
C ASP A 278 -3.33 -16.92 -9.84
N PRO A 279 -4.16 -16.61 -8.82
CA PRO A 279 -4.12 -17.29 -7.53
C PRO A 279 -5.04 -18.52 -7.47
N ARG A 280 -5.70 -18.91 -8.57
CA ARG A 280 -6.75 -19.95 -8.61
C ARG A 280 -6.22 -21.37 -8.79
N GLN A 281 -4.93 -21.54 -9.06
CA GLN A 281 -4.27 -22.85 -9.04
C GLN A 281 -3.02 -22.80 -8.15
N PRO A 282 -3.18 -22.98 -6.81
CA PRO A 282 -2.06 -23.18 -5.91
C PRO A 282 -1.53 -24.61 -6.11
N ASP A 283 -0.94 -24.88 -7.28
CA ASP A 283 -0.06 -26.03 -7.42
C ASP A 283 1.27 -25.63 -6.76
N PRO A 284 1.77 -26.36 -5.74
CA PRO A 284 3.14 -26.24 -5.19
C PRO A 284 4.26 -26.03 -6.23
N THR A 285 4.03 -26.47 -7.46
CA THR A 285 4.98 -26.38 -8.58
C THR A 285 4.93 -25.06 -9.36
N THR A 286 3.91 -24.21 -9.20
CA THR A 286 3.76 -22.89 -9.88
C THR A 286 4.08 -21.70 -8.97
N TRP A 287 4.76 -21.93 -7.85
CA TRP A 287 5.05 -20.88 -6.86
C TRP A 287 6.16 -19.93 -7.37
N PRO A 288 6.09 -18.63 -7.03
CA PRO A 288 7.14 -17.69 -7.39
C PRO A 288 8.46 -18.05 -6.67
N ILE A 289 9.52 -18.28 -7.46
CA ILE A 289 10.87 -18.64 -6.98
C ILE A 289 11.83 -17.49 -7.31
N SER A 290 12.44 -16.84 -6.32
CA SER A 290 13.18 -15.59 -6.54
C SER A 290 14.63 -15.73 -7.02
N ASP A 291 15.32 -16.84 -6.76
CA ASP A 291 16.79 -16.77 -6.79
C ASP A 291 17.42 -17.10 -8.15
N ASN A 292 16.65 -17.66 -9.11
CA ASN A 292 17.01 -17.87 -10.53
C ASN A 292 15.76 -18.28 -11.36
N GLY A 293 14.61 -17.64 -11.09
CA GLY A 293 13.25 -18.13 -11.31
C GLY A 293 12.95 -18.87 -12.63
N VAL A 294 12.55 -20.14 -12.50
CA VAL A 294 12.14 -20.97 -13.65
C VAL A 294 10.61 -21.05 -13.82
N ASN A 295 9.82 -20.45 -12.91
CA ASN A 295 8.37 -20.68 -12.80
C ASN A 295 7.52 -19.41 -12.59
N PHE A 296 7.94 -18.24 -13.07
CA PHE A 296 7.06 -17.06 -13.05
C PHE A 296 6.01 -17.16 -14.17
N THR A 297 4.74 -16.91 -13.87
CA THR A 297 3.73 -16.70 -14.91
C THR A 297 3.86 -15.28 -15.46
N LYS A 298 3.34 -15.00 -16.65
CA LYS A 298 3.45 -13.69 -17.32
C LYS A 298 3.00 -12.49 -16.44
N GLY A 299 2.14 -12.72 -15.44
CA GLY A 299 1.68 -11.71 -14.48
C GLY A 299 2.49 -11.61 -13.19
N ASP A 300 3.38 -12.57 -12.87
CA ASP A 300 4.18 -12.51 -11.63
C ASP A 300 5.49 -11.73 -11.81
N TYR A 301 5.86 -11.43 -13.05
CA TYR A 301 7.15 -10.81 -13.36
C TYR A 301 7.27 -9.38 -12.82
N ASP A 302 6.18 -8.61 -12.73
CA ASP A 302 6.26 -7.22 -12.25
C ASP A 302 5.97 -7.08 -10.74
N ASN A 303 5.65 -8.17 -10.04
CA ASN A 303 5.53 -8.18 -8.58
C ASN A 303 6.84 -7.70 -7.93
N ILE A 304 6.74 -6.76 -7.00
CA ILE A 304 7.90 -6.14 -6.34
C ILE A 304 7.95 -6.58 -4.88
N THR A 305 9.07 -7.16 -4.47
CA THR A 305 9.29 -7.58 -3.08
C THR A 305 10.23 -6.64 -2.31
N ASN A 306 10.20 -6.68 -0.97
CA ASN A 306 11.17 -5.94 -0.14
C ASN A 306 12.64 -6.41 -0.30
N PHE A 307 12.85 -7.55 -0.95
CA PHE A 307 14.17 -8.11 -1.27
C PHE A 307 14.72 -7.60 -2.60
N ALA A 308 13.86 -7.07 -3.46
CA ALA A 308 14.27 -6.58 -4.76
C ALA A 308 15.17 -5.34 -4.60
N THR A 309 16.45 -5.47 -4.96
CA THR A 309 17.35 -4.32 -5.06
C THR A 309 17.10 -3.51 -6.34
N ARG A 310 16.59 -4.16 -7.40
CA ARG A 310 16.10 -3.58 -8.68
C ARG A 310 15.13 -4.55 -9.37
N LEU A 311 14.15 -4.03 -10.13
CA LEU A 311 13.12 -4.79 -10.85
C LEU A 311 13.73 -5.81 -11.84
N GLU A 312 14.83 -5.39 -12.49
CA GLU A 312 15.63 -6.18 -13.43
C GLU A 312 16.32 -7.41 -12.80
N ASN A 313 16.30 -7.55 -11.47
CA ASN A 313 16.75 -8.78 -10.79
C ASN A 313 15.63 -9.81 -10.61
N GLU A 314 14.36 -9.41 -10.69
CA GLU A 314 13.19 -10.29 -10.56
C GLU A 314 12.49 -10.55 -11.92
N ILE A 315 12.76 -9.70 -12.92
CA ILE A 315 12.35 -9.89 -14.33
C ILE A 315 13.53 -10.44 -15.14
N LYS A 316 13.46 -11.71 -15.56
CA LYS A 316 14.20 -12.21 -16.73
C LYS A 316 13.25 -12.85 -17.72
#